data_AF-A0AAN6GGQ7-F1
#
_entry.id   AF-A0AAN6GGQ7-F1
#
_cell.length_a   1.000
_cell.length_b   1.000
_cell.length_c   1.000
_cell.angle_alpha   90.00
_cell.angle_beta   90.00
_cell.angle_gamma   90.00
#
_symmetry.space_group_name_H-M   'P 1'
#
loop_
_entity.id
_entity.type
_entity.pdbx_description
1 polymer ?
#
loop_
_entity_poly.entity_id
_entity_poly.type
_entity_poly.pdbx_seq_one_letter_code
_entity_poly.pdbx_strand_id
1 'polypeptide(L)'
;MAATSSTSTSTLTPTPLTGACFCKALRFRLAPATEADCTLSAFCHCSKCQLLNGAPFVWTTHWVERAVRWLGPASGPSPLTGNKEGDQPLLLPNKPDLPASMATFNTMPGRKWKIRCATCGTPMGSWNEAKREWTLWPTTLDRPSGNGQAGEVGSVRDITAWFRPTHHMFYGGWRAVDVLDGLPRYIGYEANSERVQ
;
A
#
# COMPACT_ATOMS: atom_id res chain seq x y z
N MET A 1 34.09 34.64 1.09
CA MET A 1 32.99 34.58 2.07
C MET A 1 32.09 33.42 1.68
N ALA A 2 32.17 32.31 2.40
CA ALA A 2 31.36 31.12 2.13
C ALA A 2 30.02 31.27 2.86
N ALA A 3 28.93 31.33 2.11
CA ALA A 3 27.58 31.32 2.67
C ALA A 3 27.24 29.87 3.07
N THR A 4 27.19 29.62 4.36
CA THR A 4 26.64 28.39 4.95
C THR A 4 25.12 28.42 4.79
N SER A 5 24.60 27.72 3.78
CA SER A 5 23.17 27.45 3.65
C SER A 5 22.74 26.46 4.73
N SER A 6 22.11 26.96 5.78
CA SER A 6 21.41 26.16 6.78
C SER A 6 20.17 25.52 6.15
N THR A 7 20.22 24.21 5.96
CA THR A 7 19.03 23.42 5.56
C THR A 7 18.16 23.26 6.80
N SER A 8 17.13 24.09 6.91
CA SER A 8 16.03 23.90 7.86
C SER A 8 15.26 22.64 7.45
N THR A 9 15.52 21.52 8.13
CA THR A 9 14.69 20.31 8.03
C THR A 9 13.38 20.61 8.77
N SER A 10 12.44 21.26 8.09
CA SER A 10 11.07 21.39 8.58
C SER A 10 10.48 19.98 8.70
N THR A 11 10.41 19.46 9.92
CA THR A 11 9.72 18.20 10.22
C THR A 11 8.22 18.46 10.09
N LEU A 12 7.70 18.38 8.87
CA LEU A 12 6.27 18.38 8.63
C LEU A 12 5.70 17.10 9.24
N THR A 13 4.92 17.23 10.30
CA THR A 13 4.16 16.10 10.85
C THR A 13 3.20 15.60 9.77
N PRO A 14 3.28 14.33 9.34
CA PRO A 14 2.40 13.81 8.31
C PRO A 14 0.92 13.95 8.71
N THR A 15 0.10 14.45 7.79
CA THR A 15 -1.35 14.56 8.04
C THR A 15 -1.99 13.18 7.96
N PRO A 16 -2.86 12.79 8.91
CA PRO A 16 -3.59 11.53 8.81
C PRO A 16 -4.45 11.46 7.56
N LEU A 17 -4.43 10.31 6.89
CA LEU A 17 -5.21 10.03 5.69
C LEU A 17 -6.19 8.88 5.93
N THR A 18 -7.24 8.82 5.12
CA THR A 18 -8.14 7.66 5.06
C THR A 18 -8.10 7.02 3.68
N GLY A 19 -8.46 5.76 3.63
CA GLY A 19 -8.66 5.05 2.37
C GLY A 19 -9.69 3.95 2.52
N ALA A 20 -10.13 3.45 1.37
CA ALA A 20 -11.21 2.48 1.29
C ALA A 20 -11.17 1.69 -0.01
N CYS A 21 -11.73 0.47 0.02
CA CYS A 21 -11.99 -0.31 -1.19
C CYS A 21 -13.02 0.37 -2.08
N PHE A 22 -13.25 -0.16 -3.29
CA PHE A 22 -14.18 0.42 -4.25
C PHE A 22 -15.61 0.58 -3.70
N CYS A 23 -16.17 -0.47 -3.07
CA CYS A 23 -17.50 -0.41 -2.46
C CYS A 23 -17.54 0.27 -1.08
N LYS A 24 -16.40 0.78 -0.59
CA LYS A 24 -16.25 1.44 0.71
C LYS A 24 -16.54 0.57 1.95
N ALA A 25 -16.80 -0.73 1.80
CA ALA A 25 -17.02 -1.64 2.93
C ALA A 25 -15.77 -1.92 3.78
N LEU A 26 -14.59 -1.93 3.16
CA LEU A 26 -13.30 -2.10 3.83
C LEU A 26 -12.55 -0.77 3.83
N ARG A 27 -12.22 -0.25 5.02
CA ARG A 27 -11.66 1.10 5.21
C ARG A 27 -10.47 1.05 6.15
N PHE A 28 -9.57 2.03 6.02
CA PHE A 28 -8.44 2.22 6.93
C PHE A 28 -8.19 3.71 7.22
N ARG A 29 -7.46 3.95 8.30
CA ARG A 29 -6.81 5.22 8.63
C ARG A 29 -5.30 5.01 8.63
N LEU A 30 -4.59 5.88 7.91
CA LEU A 30 -3.14 6.00 7.91
C LEU A 30 -2.76 7.23 8.73
N ALA A 31 -2.05 7.04 9.84
CA ALA A 31 -1.64 8.11 10.75
C ALA A 31 -0.19 7.84 11.22
N PRO A 32 0.81 8.09 10.37
CA PRO A 32 2.21 7.98 10.75
C PRO A 32 2.57 9.12 11.71
N ALA A 33 3.44 8.84 12.68
CA ALA A 33 3.95 9.86 13.59
C ALA A 33 5.07 10.69 12.94
N THR A 34 5.86 10.06 12.06
CA THR A 34 6.98 10.68 11.33
C THR A 34 7.05 10.12 9.91
N GLU A 35 7.77 10.79 9.01
CA GLU A 35 7.99 10.28 7.64
C GLU A 35 8.70 8.90 7.63
N ALA A 36 9.56 8.64 8.63
CA ALA A 36 10.28 7.38 8.77
C ALA A 36 9.35 6.17 9.05
N ASP A 37 8.10 6.42 9.43
CA ASP A 37 7.09 5.36 9.56
C ASP A 37 6.70 4.76 8.20
N CYS A 38 6.97 5.47 7.09
CA CYS A 38 6.94 4.93 5.74
C CYS A 38 8.30 4.28 5.42
N THR A 39 8.40 2.96 5.55
CA THR A 39 9.68 2.25 5.37
C THR A 39 10.00 1.95 3.91
N LEU A 40 9.03 2.12 3.01
CA LEU A 40 9.18 1.91 1.57
C LEU A 40 8.07 2.65 0.81
N SER A 41 8.40 3.32 -0.29
CA SER A 41 7.42 3.76 -1.29
C SER A 41 7.99 3.57 -2.69
N ALA A 42 7.37 2.72 -3.49
CA ALA A 42 7.90 2.35 -4.81
C ALA A 42 6.86 1.74 -5.72
N PHE A 43 7.17 1.66 -7.01
CA PHE A 43 6.39 0.92 -7.99
C PHE A 43 6.88 -0.53 -8.07
N CYS A 44 6.00 -1.48 -7.74
CA CYS A 44 6.31 -2.90 -7.74
C CYS A 44 5.83 -3.59 -9.01
N HIS A 45 6.77 -4.24 -9.69
CA HIS A 45 6.57 -4.94 -10.96
C HIS A 45 6.55 -6.47 -10.83
N CYS A 46 6.48 -7.04 -9.61
CA CYS A 46 6.49 -8.49 -9.48
C CYS A 46 5.19 -9.12 -10.02
N SER A 47 5.29 -10.31 -10.62
CA SER A 47 4.16 -11.01 -11.23
C SER A 47 2.98 -11.20 -10.26
N LYS A 48 3.25 -11.45 -8.97
CA LYS A 48 2.19 -11.57 -7.94
C LYS A 48 1.42 -10.27 -7.74
N CYS A 49 2.09 -9.12 -7.76
CA CYS A 49 1.41 -7.82 -7.63
C CYS A 49 0.67 -7.45 -8.91
N GLN A 50 1.20 -7.81 -10.08
CA GLN A 50 0.49 -7.61 -11.35
C GLN A 50 -0.81 -8.42 -11.41
N LEU A 51 -0.73 -9.73 -11.17
CA LEU A 51 -1.90 -10.62 -11.17
C LEU A 51 -2.95 -10.22 -10.14
N LEU A 52 -2.52 -9.85 -8.93
CA LEU A 52 -3.44 -9.46 -7.86
C LEU A 52 -4.24 -8.20 -8.20
N ASN A 53 -3.61 -7.24 -8.89
CA ASN A 53 -4.24 -5.95 -9.20
C ASN A 53 -4.81 -5.88 -10.63
N GLY A 54 -4.50 -6.85 -11.50
CA GLY A 54 -4.80 -6.75 -12.93
C GLY A 54 -4.12 -5.55 -13.59
N ALA A 55 -2.91 -5.18 -13.14
CA ALA A 55 -2.21 -3.97 -13.57
C ALA A 55 -0.74 -4.26 -13.91
N PRO A 56 -0.11 -3.50 -14.85
CA PRO A 56 1.29 -3.70 -15.22
C PRO A 56 2.27 -3.54 -14.04
N PHE A 57 1.93 -2.69 -13.09
CA PHE A 57 2.63 -2.49 -11.82
C PHE A 57 1.68 -1.86 -10.80
N VAL A 58 2.10 -1.83 -9.53
CA VAL A 58 1.33 -1.19 -8.45
C VAL A 58 2.21 -0.25 -7.66
N TRP A 59 1.68 0.91 -7.26
CA TRP A 59 2.31 1.71 -6.23
C TRP A 59 2.09 1.04 -4.87
N THR A 60 3.19 0.70 -4.21
CA THR A 60 3.20 0.05 -2.90
C THR A 60 3.89 0.94 -1.89
N THR A 61 3.30 1.05 -0.69
CA THR A 61 3.96 1.63 0.48
C THR A 61 4.02 0.64 1.63
N HIS A 62 5.09 0.68 2.41
CA HIS A 62 5.23 -0.09 3.65
C HIS A 62 5.18 0.85 4.85
N TRP A 63 4.48 0.42 5.89
CA TRP A 63 4.24 1.20 7.09
C TRP A 63 4.46 0.35 8.32
N VAL A 64 5.08 0.95 9.34
CA VAL A 64 5.10 0.38 10.69
C VAL A 64 3.67 0.10 11.17
N GLU A 65 3.49 -0.96 11.95
CA GLU A 65 2.16 -1.46 12.34
C GLU A 65 1.22 -0.37 12.90
N ARG A 66 1.73 0.45 13.83
CA ARG A 66 0.93 1.48 14.52
C ARG A 66 0.42 2.59 13.61
N ALA A 67 1.04 2.79 12.45
CA ALA A 67 0.67 3.85 11.53
C ALA A 67 -0.62 3.52 10.77
N VAL A 68 -1.08 2.26 10.75
CA VAL A 68 -2.28 1.86 10.00
C VAL A 68 -3.29 1.19 10.92
N ARG A 69 -4.51 1.72 10.91
CA ARG A 69 -5.65 1.16 11.62
C ARG A 69 -6.77 0.83 10.64
N TRP A 70 -7.19 -0.43 10.58
CA TRP A 70 -8.39 -0.82 9.85
C TRP A 70 -9.64 -0.39 10.60
N LEU A 71 -10.67 0.04 9.86
CA LEU A 71 -11.90 0.60 10.39
C LEU A 71 -13.09 -0.30 10.03
N GLY A 72 -14.06 -0.39 10.94
CA GLY A 72 -15.29 -1.15 10.77
C GLY A 72 -15.48 -2.20 11.87
N PRO A 73 -16.70 -2.75 12.00
CA PRO A 73 -16.97 -3.80 12.97
C PRO A 73 -16.25 -5.10 12.58
N ALA A 74 -15.74 -5.82 13.58
CA ALA A 74 -15.15 -7.15 13.40
C ALA A 74 -16.21 -8.19 12.97
N SER A 75 -17.50 -7.90 13.20
CA SER A 75 -18.65 -8.70 12.78
C SER A 75 -19.50 -7.95 11.73
N GLY A 76 -19.83 -8.64 10.64
CA GLY A 76 -20.64 -8.12 9.55
C GLY A 76 -21.00 -9.26 8.57
N PRO A 77 -22.01 -9.08 7.70
CA PRO A 77 -22.41 -10.13 6.76
C PRO A 77 -21.23 -10.49 5.86
N SER A 78 -20.79 -11.74 5.94
CA SER A 78 -19.70 -12.29 5.14
C SER A 78 -20.13 -12.32 3.67
N PRO A 79 -19.51 -11.54 2.76
CA PRO A 79 -19.85 -11.59 1.36
C PRO A 79 -19.16 -12.80 0.73
N LEU A 80 -19.98 -13.68 0.15
CA LEU A 80 -19.69 -14.75 -0.80
C LEU A 80 -18.28 -15.35 -0.72
N THR A 81 -18.21 -16.42 0.06
CA THR A 81 -17.12 -17.40 0.06
C THR A 81 -16.97 -18.01 -1.33
N GLY A 82 -15.96 -17.56 -2.07
CA GLY A 82 -15.34 -18.34 -3.16
C GLY A 82 -14.44 -19.46 -2.64
N ASN A 83 -14.58 -19.87 -1.38
CA ASN A 83 -13.80 -20.92 -0.77
C ASN A 83 -14.67 -22.17 -0.71
N LYS A 84 -14.14 -23.28 -1.23
CA LYS A 84 -14.72 -24.61 -1.05
C LYS A 84 -15.04 -24.84 0.43
N GLU A 85 -16.17 -25.51 0.71
CA GLU A 85 -16.51 -26.02 2.03
C GLU A 85 -15.27 -26.62 2.72
N GLY A 86 -14.85 -26.02 3.84
CA GLY A 86 -13.73 -26.50 4.67
C GLY A 86 -12.67 -25.46 5.05
N ASP A 87 -12.50 -24.37 4.30
CA ASP A 87 -11.53 -23.32 4.65
C ASP A 87 -12.15 -22.28 5.59
N GLN A 88 -11.80 -22.36 6.88
CA GLN A 88 -12.03 -21.26 7.82
C GLN A 88 -11.45 -19.96 7.24
N PRO A 89 -12.11 -18.80 7.37
CA PRO A 89 -11.52 -17.54 6.96
C PRO A 89 -10.18 -17.40 7.69
N LEU A 90 -9.09 -17.45 6.93
CA LEU A 90 -7.74 -17.30 7.47
C LEU A 90 -7.61 -15.87 8.01
N LEU A 91 -7.95 -15.71 9.29
CA LEU A 91 -7.69 -14.51 10.07
C LEU A 91 -6.18 -14.29 10.08
N LEU A 92 -5.75 -13.03 9.89
CA LEU A 92 -4.33 -12.69 10.01
C LEU A 92 -3.87 -13.11 11.42
N PRO A 93 -2.81 -13.94 11.55
CA PRO A 93 -2.33 -14.37 12.86
C PRO A 93 -2.07 -13.16 13.76
N ASN A 94 -2.53 -13.26 15.01
CA ASN A 94 -2.34 -12.23 16.03
C ASN A 94 -2.99 -10.86 15.72
N LYS A 95 -4.03 -10.83 14.87
CA LYS A 95 -4.84 -9.62 14.58
C LYS A 95 -6.35 -9.92 14.77
N PRO A 96 -6.84 -10.02 16.02
CA PRO A 96 -8.23 -10.40 16.28
C PRO A 96 -9.24 -9.32 15.85
N ASP A 97 -8.85 -8.05 15.83
CA ASP A 97 -9.75 -6.90 15.66
C ASP A 97 -9.88 -6.43 14.20
N LEU A 98 -9.80 -7.35 13.24
CA LEU A 98 -9.91 -6.99 11.82
C LEU A 98 -11.39 -6.92 11.39
N PRO A 99 -11.74 -5.97 10.51
CA PRO A 99 -13.11 -5.81 10.07
C PRO A 99 -13.58 -7.03 9.27
N ALA A 100 -14.85 -7.43 9.41
CA ALA A 100 -15.45 -8.56 8.68
C ALA A 100 -15.39 -8.39 7.15
N SER A 101 -15.28 -7.15 6.66
CA SER A 101 -15.14 -6.84 5.25
C SER A 101 -13.73 -7.11 4.70
N MET A 102 -12.79 -7.56 5.53
CA MET A 102 -11.45 -7.98 5.15
C MET A 102 -11.39 -9.47 4.84
N ALA A 103 -10.87 -9.81 3.66
CA ALA A 103 -10.49 -11.17 3.29
C ALA A 103 -8.99 -11.24 3.02
N THR A 104 -8.41 -12.40 3.29
CA THR A 104 -7.03 -12.73 2.90
C THR A 104 -7.04 -13.67 1.69
N PHE A 105 -6.03 -13.56 0.83
CA PHE A 105 -5.88 -14.42 -0.35
C PHE A 105 -4.41 -14.75 -0.60
N ASN A 106 -4.10 -15.95 -1.12
CA ASN A 106 -2.74 -16.39 -1.46
C ASN A 106 -1.74 -16.12 -0.31
N THR A 107 -2.09 -16.64 0.86
CA THR A 107 -1.40 -16.42 2.12
C THR A 107 -0.15 -17.29 2.19
N MET A 108 0.97 -16.69 2.59
CA MET A 108 2.17 -17.44 2.98
C MET A 108 2.30 -17.32 4.49
N PRO A 109 1.87 -18.33 5.28
CA PRO A 109 1.99 -18.31 6.73
C PRO A 109 3.41 -17.95 7.20
N GLY A 110 3.53 -17.13 8.24
CA GLY A 110 4.82 -16.65 8.75
C GLY A 110 5.50 -15.59 7.88
N ARG A 111 4.92 -15.22 6.72
CA ARG A 111 5.49 -14.23 5.80
C ARG A 111 4.50 -13.15 5.43
N LYS A 112 3.79 -13.33 4.31
CA LYS A 112 3.04 -12.25 3.66
C LYS A 112 1.62 -12.70 3.38
N TRP A 113 0.69 -11.89 3.86
CA TRP A 113 -0.74 -12.14 3.78
C TRP A 113 -1.37 -11.06 2.91
N LYS A 114 -1.90 -11.39 1.72
CA LYS A 114 -2.52 -10.39 0.83
C LYS A 114 -3.92 -10.08 1.31
N ILE A 115 -4.30 -8.81 1.25
CA ILE A 115 -5.55 -8.30 1.81
C ILE A 115 -6.41 -7.74 0.68
N ARG A 116 -7.70 -8.08 0.70
CA ARG A 116 -8.71 -7.54 -0.20
C ARG A 116 -10.04 -7.35 0.51
N CYS A 117 -10.93 -6.57 -0.10
CA CYS A 117 -12.31 -6.48 0.35
C CYS A 117 -13.05 -7.78 0.06
N ALA A 118 -13.77 -8.32 1.05
CA ALA A 118 -14.61 -9.50 0.87
C ALA A 118 -15.82 -9.21 -0.04
N THR A 119 -16.32 -7.97 -0.07
CA THR A 119 -17.51 -7.59 -0.85
C THR A 119 -17.22 -7.34 -2.32
N CYS A 120 -16.28 -6.44 -2.64
CA CYS A 120 -16.00 -6.04 -4.02
C CYS A 120 -14.69 -6.61 -4.56
N GLY A 121 -13.96 -7.39 -3.76
CA GLY A 121 -12.71 -8.01 -4.18
C GLY A 121 -11.52 -7.06 -4.37
N THR A 122 -11.67 -5.73 -4.19
CA THR A 122 -10.59 -4.75 -4.37
C THR A 122 -9.39 -5.11 -3.48
N PRO A 123 -8.19 -5.30 -4.05
CA PRO A 123 -6.98 -5.51 -3.26
C PRO A 123 -6.60 -4.22 -2.55
N MET A 124 -6.20 -4.32 -1.29
CA MET A 124 -5.89 -3.15 -0.45
C MET A 124 -4.44 -3.09 0.02
N GLY A 125 -3.72 -4.22 -0.05
CA GLY A 125 -2.38 -4.30 0.50
C GLY A 125 -1.99 -5.68 0.99
N SER A 126 -1.17 -5.71 2.03
CA SER A 126 -0.79 -6.96 2.71
C SER A 126 -0.30 -6.71 4.14
N TRP A 127 -0.31 -7.76 4.95
CA TRP A 127 0.41 -7.80 6.23
C TRP A 127 1.71 -8.60 6.06
N ASN A 128 2.82 -8.06 6.55
CA ASN A 128 4.08 -8.78 6.69
C ASN A 128 4.26 -9.16 8.16
N GLU A 129 4.12 -10.44 8.46
CA GLU A 129 4.17 -10.97 9.83
C GLU A 129 5.57 -10.87 10.43
N ALA A 130 6.60 -11.22 9.66
CA ALA A 130 7.99 -11.19 10.11
C ALA A 130 8.49 -9.76 10.39
N LYS A 131 8.07 -8.77 9.60
CA LYS A 131 8.48 -7.37 9.78
C LYS A 131 7.54 -6.56 10.67
N ARG A 132 6.34 -7.09 10.96
CA ARG A 132 5.24 -6.35 11.59
C ARG A 132 4.92 -5.05 10.85
N GLU A 133 4.84 -5.14 9.53
CA GLU A 133 4.55 -4.00 8.65
C GLU A 133 3.27 -4.21 7.86
N TRP A 134 2.50 -3.13 7.72
CA TRP A 134 1.45 -3.06 6.73
C TRP A 134 2.01 -2.62 5.40
N THR A 135 1.55 -3.26 4.34
CA THR A 135 1.66 -2.74 2.99
C THR A 135 0.30 -2.16 2.61
N LEU A 136 0.26 -0.96 2.05
CA LEU A 136 -0.95 -0.35 1.49
C LEU A 136 -0.74 -0.04 0.00
N TRP A 137 -1.81 -0.12 -0.78
CA TRP A 137 -1.86 0.44 -2.13
C TRP A 137 -2.36 1.88 -2.03
N PRO A 138 -1.50 2.91 -2.19
CA PRO A 138 -1.94 4.30 -2.00
C PRO A 138 -3.01 4.74 -2.99
N THR A 139 -3.20 4.02 -4.09
CA THR A 139 -4.32 4.19 -5.03
C THR A 139 -5.69 3.95 -4.41
N THR A 140 -5.75 3.39 -3.20
CA THR A 140 -6.98 3.18 -2.41
C THR A 140 -7.23 4.27 -1.36
N LEU A 141 -6.36 5.29 -1.28
CA LEU A 141 -6.62 6.48 -0.47
C LEU A 141 -7.88 7.19 -0.97
N ASP A 142 -8.61 7.81 -0.04
CA ASP A 142 -9.75 8.62 -0.40
C ASP A 142 -9.29 9.80 -1.25
N ARG A 143 -9.99 10.01 -2.37
CA ARG A 143 -9.75 11.15 -3.23
C ARG A 143 -10.50 12.35 -2.65
N PRO A 144 -9.89 13.54 -2.59
CA PRO A 144 -10.66 14.75 -2.31
C PRO A 144 -11.71 14.97 -3.38
N SER A 145 -12.73 15.74 -3.04
CA SER A 145 -13.72 16.21 -4.01
C SER A 145 -13.04 16.94 -5.17
N GLY A 146 -13.32 16.52 -6.40
CA GLY A 146 -12.72 17.08 -7.60
C GLY A 146 -12.61 16.08 -8.74
N ASN A 147 -12.31 16.56 -9.95
CA ASN A 147 -12.10 15.70 -11.13
C ASN A 147 -10.61 15.50 -11.44
N GLY A 148 -9.70 16.00 -10.60
CA GLY A 148 -8.26 15.85 -10.76
C GLY A 148 -7.62 16.88 -11.70
N GLN A 149 -8.29 18.00 -11.94
CA GLN A 149 -7.71 19.11 -12.69
C GLN A 149 -6.55 19.75 -11.91
N ALA A 150 -5.53 20.19 -12.65
CA ALA A 150 -4.36 20.85 -12.09
C ALA A 150 -4.78 22.11 -11.31
N GLY A 151 -4.40 22.19 -10.04
CA GLY A 151 -4.74 23.32 -9.15
C GLY A 151 -5.93 23.08 -8.21
N GLU A 152 -6.65 21.95 -8.33
CA GLU A 152 -7.59 21.55 -7.27
C GLU A 152 -6.83 21.25 -5.98
N VAL A 153 -7.13 22.00 -4.92
CA VAL A 153 -6.54 21.79 -3.59
C VAL A 153 -6.84 20.36 -3.14
N GLY A 154 -5.78 19.60 -2.88
CA GLY A 154 -5.89 18.25 -2.33
C GLY A 154 -5.65 17.12 -3.32
N SER A 155 -5.28 17.35 -4.59
CA SER A 155 -5.02 16.26 -5.55
C SER A 155 -4.23 15.09 -4.94
N VAL A 156 -4.45 13.85 -5.40
CA VAL A 156 -3.74 12.66 -4.85
C VAL A 156 -2.22 12.92 -4.79
N ARG A 157 -1.67 13.63 -5.77
CA ARG A 157 -0.26 14.02 -5.83
C ARG A 157 0.21 14.92 -4.68
N ASP A 158 -0.67 15.77 -4.15
CA ASP A 158 -0.38 16.71 -3.08
C ASP A 158 -0.49 16.04 -1.72
N ILE A 159 -1.58 15.29 -1.47
CA ILE A 159 -1.77 14.56 -0.20
C ILE A 159 -0.70 13.49 0.02
N THR A 160 -0.09 13.00 -1.06
CA THR A 160 0.99 12.01 -1.01
C THR A 160 2.38 12.58 -1.27
N ALA A 161 2.55 13.90 -1.25
CA ALA A 161 3.82 14.53 -1.63
C ALA A 161 5.02 14.03 -0.80
N TRP A 162 4.80 13.71 0.47
CA TRP A 162 5.81 13.27 1.44
C TRP A 162 6.08 11.75 1.44
N PHE A 163 5.39 10.96 0.60
CA PHE A 163 5.66 9.52 0.44
C PHE A 163 5.56 9.04 -1.02
N ARG A 164 6.02 9.86 -1.97
CA ARG A 164 6.01 9.50 -3.40
C ARG A 164 6.86 8.23 -3.67
N PRO A 165 6.52 7.46 -4.71
CA PRO A 165 7.40 6.37 -5.15
C PRO A 165 8.80 6.90 -5.44
N THR A 166 9.82 6.23 -4.90
CA THR A 166 11.23 6.64 -5.09
C THR A 166 11.95 5.83 -6.16
N HIS A 167 11.43 4.64 -6.49
CA HIS A 167 12.03 3.72 -7.45
C HIS A 167 11.02 2.71 -8.00
N HIS A 168 11.43 1.98 -9.03
CA HIS A 168 10.82 0.73 -9.45
C HIS A 168 11.58 -0.46 -8.86
N MET A 169 10.85 -1.41 -8.29
CA MET A 169 11.39 -2.67 -7.78
C MET A 169 10.81 -3.85 -8.57
N PHE A 170 11.54 -4.96 -8.59
CA PHE A 170 11.19 -6.14 -9.39
C PHE A 170 11.03 -5.84 -10.88
N TYR A 171 11.79 -4.87 -11.40
CA TYR A 171 11.81 -4.41 -12.79
C TYR A 171 12.61 -5.39 -13.67
N GLY A 172 12.24 -6.68 -13.65
CA GLY A 172 12.91 -7.75 -14.38
C GLY A 172 12.14 -8.19 -15.63
N GLY A 173 12.40 -9.43 -16.07
CA GLY A 173 11.73 -10.01 -17.25
C GLY A 173 10.22 -10.22 -17.12
N TRP A 174 9.65 -10.06 -15.93
CA TRP A 174 8.20 -10.11 -15.70
C TRP A 174 7.51 -8.77 -15.88
N ARG A 175 8.23 -7.67 -16.12
CA ARG A 175 7.58 -6.36 -16.32
C ARG A 175 6.71 -6.41 -17.58
N ALA A 176 5.49 -5.90 -17.46
CA ALA A 176 4.56 -5.87 -18.59
C ALA A 176 4.78 -4.66 -19.50
N VAL A 177 5.35 -3.57 -18.97
CA VAL A 177 5.59 -2.31 -19.70
C VAL A 177 6.88 -1.66 -19.24
N ASP A 178 7.49 -0.88 -20.13
CA ASP A 178 8.57 0.03 -19.78
C ASP A 178 8.01 1.36 -19.27
N VAL A 179 8.52 1.87 -18.15
CA VAL A 179 8.06 3.12 -17.52
C VAL A 179 9.15 4.17 -17.60
N LEU A 180 8.90 5.25 -18.35
CA LEU A 180 9.87 6.31 -18.65
C LEU A 180 9.70 7.56 -17.76
N ASP A 181 9.65 7.38 -16.44
CA ASP A 181 9.42 8.46 -15.47
C ASP A 181 10.71 9.04 -14.83
N GLY A 182 11.87 8.46 -15.16
CA GLY A 182 13.18 8.88 -14.64
C GLY A 182 13.52 8.33 -13.25
N LEU A 183 12.65 7.53 -12.62
CA LEU A 183 12.96 6.89 -11.35
C LEU A 183 13.96 5.73 -11.54
N PRO A 184 14.87 5.49 -10.57
CA PRO A 184 15.76 4.33 -10.62
C PRO A 184 14.97 3.02 -10.62
N ARG A 185 15.51 1.99 -11.28
CA ARG A 185 14.87 0.69 -11.50
C ARG A 185 15.77 -0.41 -10.98
N TYR A 186 15.19 -1.41 -10.30
CA TYR A 186 15.94 -2.52 -9.70
C TYR A 186 15.26 -3.86 -9.98
N ILE A 187 16.04 -4.93 -10.18
CA ILE A 187 15.49 -6.29 -10.40
C ILE A 187 14.84 -6.89 -9.14
N GLY A 188 15.10 -6.31 -7.97
CA GLY A 188 14.53 -6.67 -6.67
C GLY A 188 14.33 -5.43 -5.82
N TYR A 189 14.67 -5.50 -4.54
CA TYR A 189 14.69 -4.35 -3.63
C TYR A 189 15.92 -3.47 -3.87
N GLU A 190 15.77 -2.14 -3.84
CA GLU A 190 16.83 -1.15 -4.12
C GLU A 190 18.18 -1.46 -3.44
N ALA A 191 18.21 -1.64 -2.12
CA ALA A 191 19.47 -1.85 -1.39
C ALA A 191 20.10 -3.24 -1.60
N ASN A 192 19.37 -4.20 -2.19
CA ASN A 192 19.72 -5.62 -2.18
C ASN A 192 19.70 -6.26 -3.57
N SER A 193 19.67 -5.47 -4.64
CA SER A 193 19.58 -5.99 -6.00
C SER A 193 20.21 -5.06 -7.02
N GLU A 194 20.48 -5.62 -8.21
CA GLU A 194 21.06 -4.88 -9.32
C GLU A 194 20.12 -3.78 -9.81
N ARG A 195 20.69 -2.60 -10.05
CA ARG A 195 20.04 -1.48 -10.72
C ARG A 195 20.04 -1.74 -12.23
N VAL A 196 18.89 -1.57 -12.86
CA VAL A 196 18.71 -1.76 -14.29
C VAL A 196 18.37 -0.45 -14.98
N GLN A 197 18.56 -0.46 -16.31
CA GLN A 197 18.12 0.61 -17.19
C GLN A 197 16.60 0.61 -17.35
#